data_AF-A0A5F8GK70-F1
#
_entry.id   AF-A0A5F8GK70-F1
#
_cell.length_a   1.000
_cell.length_b   1.000
_cell.length_c   1.000
_cell.angle_alpha   90.00
_cell.angle_beta   90.00
_cell.angle_gamma   90.00
#
_symmetry.space_group_name_H-M   'P 1'
#
loop_
_entity.id
_entity.type
_entity.pdbx_description
1 polymer ?
#
loop_
_entity_poly.entity_id
_entity_poly.type
_entity_poly.pdbx_seq_one_letter_code
_entity_poly.pdbx_strand_id
1 'polypeptide(L)'
;LVRRTLLHAALRAWIIQCWWRVAYSRLLDRRRLMVLQLSTRRECAVVKLQAMVRMWRVRRRYLRAQAAVRLIQMRWRNCLTRGFMRGRYQITASGLAMEMQILIS
;
A
#
# COMPACT_ATOMS: atom_id res chain seq x y z
N LEU A 1 -20.55 13.79 72.46
CA LEU A 1 -19.66 12.69 72.03
C LEU A 1 -20.05 12.11 70.66
N VAL A 2 -21.32 11.72 70.44
CA VAL A 2 -21.85 11.11 69.19
C VAL A 2 -21.59 11.91 67.90
N ARG A 3 -21.71 13.24 67.93
CA ARG A 3 -21.47 14.09 66.73
C ARG A 3 -20.01 14.05 66.27
N ARG A 4 -19.06 13.98 67.21
CA ARG A 4 -17.61 13.95 66.92
C ARG A 4 -17.20 12.61 66.30
N THR A 5 -17.78 11.51 66.77
CA THR A 5 -17.54 10.16 66.21
C THR A 5 -18.11 10.01 64.81
N LEU A 6 -19.30 10.58 64.54
CA LEU A 6 -19.91 10.55 63.20
C LEU A 6 -19.11 11.38 62.20
N LEU A 7 -18.68 12.60 62.57
CA LEU A 7 -17.83 13.42 61.70
C LEU A 7 -16.49 12.73 61.39
N HIS A 8 -15.88 12.11 62.41
CA HIS A 8 -14.63 11.37 62.22
C HIS A 8 -14.81 10.13 61.33
N ALA A 9 -15.93 9.40 61.47
CA ALA A 9 -16.28 8.30 60.59
C ALA A 9 -16.54 8.78 59.14
N ALA A 10 -17.25 9.89 58.97
CA ALA A 10 -17.51 10.50 57.67
C ALA A 10 -16.23 10.97 56.97
N LEU A 11 -15.30 11.59 57.71
CA LEU A 11 -13.99 11.99 57.17
C LEU A 11 -13.16 10.78 56.73
N ARG A 12 -13.14 9.71 57.52
CA ARG A 12 -12.47 8.46 57.15
C ARG A 12 -13.09 7.83 55.90
N ALA A 13 -14.41 7.75 55.84
CA ALA A 13 -15.13 7.26 54.68
C ALA A 13 -14.84 8.12 53.44
N TRP A 14 -14.79 9.44 53.59
CA TRP A 14 -14.47 10.37 52.51
C TRP A 14 -13.06 10.16 51.96
N ILE A 15 -12.06 9.99 52.83
CA ILE A 15 -10.68 9.71 52.41
C ILE A 15 -10.60 8.40 51.62
N ILE A 16 -11.28 7.35 52.09
CA ILE A 16 -11.34 6.05 51.40
C ILE A 16 -12.03 6.18 50.04
N GLN A 17 -13.16 6.88 49.96
CA GLN A 17 -13.89 7.11 48.71
C GLN A 17 -13.07 7.92 47.70
N CYS A 18 -12.38 8.97 48.15
CA CYS A 18 -11.50 9.77 47.30
C CYS A 18 -10.32 8.94 46.78
N TRP A 19 -9.73 8.10 47.63
CA TRP A 19 -8.67 7.18 47.20
C TRP A 19 -9.17 6.20 46.12
N TRP A 20 -10.36 5.60 46.31
CA TRP A 20 -10.95 4.71 45.32
C TRP A 20 -11.29 5.42 44.01
N ARG A 21 -11.79 6.66 44.05
CA ARG A 21 -12.03 7.45 42.83
C ARG A 21 -10.75 7.67 42.04
N VAL A 22 -9.65 8.00 42.71
CA VAL A 22 -8.33 8.18 42.06
C VAL A 22 -7.76 6.86 41.55
N ALA A 23 -7.89 5.77 42.32
CA ALA A 23 -7.44 4.45 41.89
C ALA A 23 -8.21 3.98 40.64
N TYR A 24 -9.53 4.19 40.63
CA TYR A 24 -10.40 3.83 39.51
C TYR A 24 -10.13 4.68 38.26
N SER A 25 -9.96 6.01 38.40
CA SER A 25 -9.63 6.86 37.24
C SER A 25 -8.29 6.45 36.61
N ARG A 26 -7.26 6.20 37.43
CA ARG A 26 -5.96 5.69 36.95
C ARG A 26 -6.08 4.36 36.21
N LEU A 27 -6.94 3.46 36.68
CA LEU A 27 -7.18 2.18 36.00
C LEU A 27 -7.85 2.40 34.64
N LEU A 28 -8.85 3.27 34.56
CA LEU A 28 -9.52 3.60 33.30
C LEU A 28 -8.58 4.28 32.31
N ASP A 29 -7.74 5.21 32.77
CA ASP A 29 -6.78 5.90 31.91
C ASP A 29 -5.74 4.92 31.36
N ARG A 30 -5.24 4.00 32.18
CA ARG A 30 -4.35 2.92 31.70
C ARG A 30 -5.03 2.06 30.64
N ARG A 31 -6.28 1.66 30.86
CA ARG A 31 -7.05 0.89 29.86
C ARG A 31 -7.24 1.67 28.56
N ARG A 32 -7.60 2.96 28.65
CA ARG A 32 -7.76 3.85 27.49
C ARG A 32 -6.45 3.96 26.70
N LEU A 33 -5.33 4.20 27.39
CA LEU A 33 -4.01 4.27 26.76
C LEU A 33 -3.64 2.94 26.07
N MET A 34 -3.91 1.79 26.68
CA MET A 34 -3.65 0.49 26.06
C MET A 34 -4.48 0.29 24.78
N VAL A 35 -5.76 0.65 24.81
CA VAL A 35 -6.63 0.57 23.62
C VAL A 35 -6.14 1.50 22.53
N LEU A 36 -5.81 2.75 22.87
CA LEU A 36 -5.26 3.72 21.92
C LEU A 36 -3.96 3.22 21.30
N GLN A 37 -3.01 2.76 22.10
CA GLN A 37 -1.74 2.21 21.62
C GLN A 37 -1.94 1.01 20.68
N LEU A 38 -2.87 0.11 21.00
CA LEU A 38 -3.18 -1.03 20.14
C LEU A 38 -3.76 -0.58 18.80
N SER A 39 -4.73 0.33 18.82
CA SER A 39 -5.36 0.88 17.62
C SER A 39 -4.33 1.62 16.75
N THR A 40 -3.52 2.51 17.34
CA THR A 40 -2.45 3.21 16.61
C THR A 40 -1.44 2.23 16.01
N ARG A 41 -1.03 1.18 16.74
CA ARG A 41 -0.13 0.15 16.20
C ARG A 41 -0.76 -0.56 15.00
N ARG A 42 -2.05 -0.90 15.06
CA ARG A 42 -2.78 -1.52 13.95
C ARG A 42 -2.84 -0.57 12.75
N GLU A 43 -3.21 0.68 12.95
CA GLU A 43 -3.24 1.70 11.89
C GLU A 43 -1.88 1.88 11.24
N CYS A 44 -0.81 2.02 12.03
CA CYS A 44 0.55 2.10 11.51
C CYS A 44 0.94 0.86 10.69
N ALA A 45 0.57 -0.34 11.13
CA ALA A 45 0.82 -1.56 10.39
C ALA A 45 0.06 -1.58 9.05
N VAL A 46 -1.21 -1.19 9.05
CA VAL A 46 -2.04 -1.11 7.84
C VAL A 46 -1.45 -0.10 6.86
N VAL A 47 -1.07 1.10 7.30
CA VAL A 47 -0.48 2.14 6.44
C VAL A 47 0.82 1.64 5.81
N LYS A 48 1.69 0.98 6.60
CA LYS A 48 2.95 0.40 6.08
C LYS A 48 2.67 -0.68 5.02
N LEU A 49 1.75 -1.60 5.28
CA LEU A 49 1.37 -2.65 4.33
C LEU A 49 0.75 -2.06 3.06
N GLN A 50 -0.16 -1.10 3.18
CA GLN A 50 -0.76 -0.42 2.04
C GLN A 50 0.30 0.30 1.19
N ALA A 51 1.24 1.00 1.83
CA ALA A 51 2.35 1.65 1.12
C ALA A 51 3.22 0.64 0.37
N MET A 52 3.59 -0.47 1.00
CA MET A 52 4.35 -1.55 0.35
C MET A 52 3.61 -2.13 -0.87
N VAL A 53 2.32 -2.42 -0.73
CA VAL A 53 1.50 -2.94 -1.84
C VAL A 53 1.41 -1.94 -2.99
N ARG A 54 1.17 -0.65 -2.69
CA ARG A 54 1.13 0.42 -3.70
C ARG A 54 2.47 0.53 -4.43
N MET A 55 3.57 0.59 -3.69
CA MET A 55 4.93 0.66 -4.25
C MET A 55 5.23 -0.54 -5.15
N TRP A 56 4.89 -1.75 -4.69
CA TRP A 56 5.13 -2.97 -5.45
C TRP A 56 4.33 -3.01 -6.75
N ARG A 57 3.06 -2.59 -6.74
CA ARG A 57 2.23 -2.51 -7.95
C ARG A 57 2.83 -1.54 -8.98
N VAL A 58 3.28 -0.37 -8.55
CA VAL A 58 3.93 0.62 -9.42
C VAL A 58 5.23 0.05 -10.00
N ARG A 59 6.10 -0.51 -9.15
CA ARG A 59 7.35 -1.13 -9.59
C ARG A 59 7.12 -2.24 -10.60
N ARG A 60 6.12 -3.10 -10.37
CA ARG A 60 5.78 -4.19 -11.30
C ARG A 60 5.30 -3.66 -12.66
N ARG A 61 4.47 -2.61 -12.67
CA ARG A 61 4.04 -1.95 -13.93
C ARG A 61 5.23 -1.35 -14.68
N TYR A 62 6.09 -0.63 -13.98
CA TYR A 62 7.31 -0.04 -14.55
C TYR A 62 8.20 -1.10 -15.18
N LEU A 63 8.52 -2.18 -14.45
CA LEU A 63 9.37 -3.26 -14.95
C LEU A 63 8.77 -3.96 -16.17
N ARG A 64 7.44 -4.18 -16.20
CA ARG A 64 6.75 -4.75 -17.36
C ARG A 64 6.84 -3.83 -18.58
N ALA A 65 6.56 -2.54 -18.40
CA ALA A 65 6.67 -1.56 -19.49
C ALA A 65 8.11 -1.49 -20.01
N GLN A 66 9.10 -1.46 -19.12
CA GLN A 66 10.51 -1.43 -19.50
C GLN A 66 10.93 -2.70 -20.26
N ALA A 67 10.48 -3.88 -19.82
CA ALA A 67 10.75 -5.13 -20.52
C ALA A 67 10.11 -5.14 -21.92
N ALA A 68 8.86 -4.68 -22.04
CA ALA A 68 8.17 -4.57 -23.33
C ALA A 68 8.89 -3.61 -24.29
N VAL A 69 9.30 -2.43 -23.81
CA VAL A 69 10.06 -1.45 -24.60
C VAL A 69 11.38 -2.04 -25.08
N ARG A 70 12.15 -2.69 -24.20
CA ARG A 70 13.43 -3.32 -24.59
C ARG A 70 13.22 -4.41 -25.65
N LEU A 71 12.17 -5.22 -25.53
CA LEU A 71 11.84 -6.25 -26.50
C LEU A 71 11.50 -5.64 -27.87
N ILE A 72 10.64 -4.61 -27.89
CA ILE A 72 10.27 -3.89 -29.12
C ILE A 72 11.50 -3.26 -29.75
N GLN A 73 12.33 -2.57 -28.96
CA GLN A 73 13.56 -1.93 -29.43
C GLN A 73 14.54 -2.96 -30.00
N MET A 74 14.71 -4.11 -29.35
CA MET A 74 15.54 -5.20 -29.83
C MET A 74 15.03 -5.75 -31.16
N ARG A 75 13.72 -5.98 -31.26
CA ARG A 75 13.11 -6.45 -32.51
C ARG A 75 13.28 -5.43 -33.63
N TRP A 76 13.03 -4.16 -33.34
CA TRP A 76 13.19 -3.05 -34.30
C TRP A 76 14.63 -2.94 -34.80
N ARG A 77 15.62 -2.98 -33.91
CA ARG A 77 17.05 -2.97 -34.27
C ARG A 77 17.41 -4.18 -35.14
N ASN A 78 16.96 -5.37 -34.77
CA ASN A 78 17.18 -6.58 -35.57
C ASN A 78 16.50 -6.50 -36.95
N CYS A 79 15.33 -5.88 -37.07
CA CYS A 79 14.67 -5.66 -38.35
C CYS A 79 15.42 -4.63 -39.20
N LEU A 80 15.98 -3.57 -38.60
CA LEU A 80 16.81 -2.58 -39.29
C LEU A 80 18.13 -3.19 -39.77
N THR A 81 18.81 -4.00 -38.96
CA THR A 81 20.12 -4.57 -39.31
C THR A 81 20.03 -5.74 -40.29
N ARG A 82 18.88 -6.44 -40.36
CA ARG A 82 18.67 -7.59 -41.27
C ARG A 82 18.08 -7.21 -42.63
N GLY A 83 17.95 -5.91 -42.93
CA GLY A 83 17.33 -5.41 -44.17
C GLY A 83 15.80 -5.42 -44.10
N PHE A 84 15.19 -4.26 -44.35
CA PHE A 84 13.75 -4.11 -44.45
C PHE A 84 13.22 -4.88 -45.67
N MET A 85 12.43 -5.94 -45.49
CA MET A 85 11.67 -6.56 -46.59
C MET A 85 10.56 -5.61 -47.03
N ARG A 86 10.80 -4.84 -48.10
CA ARG A 86 9.84 -3.90 -48.69
C ARG A 86 9.01 -4.64 -49.73
N GLY A 87 7.90 -5.25 -49.30
CA GLY A 87 6.92 -5.87 -50.21
C GLY A 87 5.91 -4.84 -50.71
N ARG A 88 5.79 -4.65 -52.02
CA ARG A 88 4.65 -3.92 -52.63
C ARG A 88 3.52 -4.92 -52.80
N TYR A 89 2.39 -4.69 -52.13
CA TYR A 89 1.17 -5.46 -52.35
C TYR A 89 0.20 -4.64 -53.20
N GLN A 90 -0.18 -5.17 -54.36
CA GLN A 90 -1.30 -4.66 -55.15
C GLN A 90 -2.48 -5.60 -54.93
N ILE A 91 -3.57 -5.09 -54.38
CA ILE A 91 -4.81 -5.84 -54.20
C ILE A 91 -5.61 -5.70 -55.49
N THR A 92 -5.53 -6.70 -56.36
CA THR A 92 -6.34 -6.78 -57.59
C THR A 92 -7.54 -7.68 -57.34
N ALA A 93 -8.70 -7.35 -57.91
CA ALA A 93 -9.99 -7.98 -57.63
C ALA A 93 -10.06 -9.51 -57.88
N SER A 94 -9.05 -10.11 -58.50
CA SER A 94 -8.97 -11.53 -58.84
C SER A 94 -7.86 -12.32 -58.11
N GLY A 95 -7.13 -11.71 -57.16
CA GLY A 95 -6.12 -12.41 -56.36
C GLY A 95 -4.99 -11.50 -55.86
N LEU A 96 -4.38 -11.88 -54.73
CA LEU A 96 -3.23 -11.20 -54.14
C LEU A 96 -1.96 -11.52 -54.94
N ALA A 97 -1.46 -10.57 -55.73
CA ALA A 97 -0.14 -10.63 -56.34
C ALA A 97 0.89 -9.94 -55.42
N MET A 98 1.93 -10.67 -54.99
CA MET A 98 2.93 -10.17 -54.06
C MET A 98 4.34 -10.32 -54.64
N GLU A 99 4.99 -9.18 -54.92
CA GLU A 99 6.41 -9.14 -55.27
C GLU A 99 7.23 -8.76 -54.03
N MET A 100 8.14 -9.66 -53.61
CA MET A 100 9.11 -9.40 -52.55
C MET A 100 10.48 -9.07 -53.15
N GLN A 101 11.00 -7.88 -52.86
CA GLN A 101 12.42 -7.55 -53.06
C GLN A 101 13.15 -7.69 -51.72
N ILE A 102 14.05 -8.66 -51.64
CA ILE A 102 14.94 -8.85 -50.49
C ILE A 102 16.24 -8.10 -50.81
N LEU A 103 16.45 -6.94 -50.18
CA LEU A 103 17.74 -6.26 -50.21
C LEU A 103 18.64 -6.89 -49.15
N ILE A 104 19.53 -7.77 -49.60
CA ILE A 104 20.62 -8.31 -48.79
C ILE A 104 21.80 -7.33 -48.93
N SER A 105 22.28 -6.81 -47.80
CA SER A 105 23.50 -5.99 -47.73
C SER A 105 24.73 -6.87 -47.62
#